data_AF-A0A2D8LL76-F1
#
_entry.id   AF-A0A2D8LL76-F1
#
_cell.length_a   1.000
_cell.length_b   1.000
_cell.length_c   1.000
_cell.angle_alpha   90.00
_cell.angle_beta   90.00
_cell.angle_gamma   90.00
#
_symmetry.space_group_name_H-M   'P 1'
#
loop_
_entity.id
_entity.type
_entity.pdbx_description
1 polymer ?
#
loop_
_entity_poly.entity_id
_entity_poly.type
_entity_poly.pdbx_seq_one_letter_code
_entity_poly.pdbx_strand_id
1 'polypeptide(L)'
;MNNFHRNINHILNSIIDYPEIITALESELAHYLVAEEMIEFDMLEIQPFQRYIHFYRFSHEKREGKWICRYYFYDWPDGISFKDQFLQKAKYDKIIFEQIQKIAKTQTTMLLINS
;
A
#
# COMPACT_ATOMS: atom_id res chain seq x y z
N MET A 1 15.43 -2.55 6.81
CA MET A 1 14.56 -1.84 5.85
C MET A 1 14.45 -2.72 4.61
N ASN A 2 13.26 -3.15 4.20
CA ASN A 2 13.08 -4.05 3.05
C ASN A 2 13.52 -3.37 1.73
N ASN A 3 14.09 -4.11 0.78
CA ASN A 3 14.49 -3.59 -0.53
C ASN A 3 13.33 -2.91 -1.27
N PHE A 4 12.12 -3.49 -1.19
CA PHE A 4 10.93 -2.91 -1.80
C PHE A 4 10.56 -1.55 -1.21
N HIS A 5 10.65 -1.41 0.11
CA HIS A 5 10.41 -0.15 0.79
C HIS A 5 11.40 0.94 0.33
N ARG A 6 12.68 0.57 0.18
CA ARG A 6 13.71 1.48 -0.35
C ARG A 6 13.39 1.92 -1.78
N ASN A 7 12.92 1.00 -2.62
CA ASN A 7 12.56 1.31 -4.00
C ASN A 7 11.35 2.23 -4.09
N ILE A 8 10.30 1.99 -3.28
CA ILE A 8 9.15 2.90 -3.19
C ILE A 8 9.62 4.29 -2.75
N ASN A 9 10.45 4.38 -1.71
CA ASN A 9 11.03 5.65 -1.26
C ASN A 9 11.78 6.37 -2.38
N HIS A 10 12.59 5.64 -3.15
CA HIS A 10 13.32 6.22 -4.28
C HIS A 10 12.37 6.78 -5.35
N ILE A 11 11.33 6.03 -5.72
CA ILE A 11 10.31 6.49 -6.67
C ILE A 11 9.63 7.75 -6.14
N LEU A 12 9.07 7.70 -4.93
CA LEU A 12 8.33 8.82 -4.35
C LEU A 12 9.21 10.06 -4.16
N ASN A 13 10.48 9.90 -3.81
CA ASN A 13 11.44 11.01 -3.74
C ASN A 13 11.77 11.61 -5.12
N SER A 14 11.78 10.80 -6.18
CA SER A 14 12.00 11.31 -7.55
C SER A 14 10.86 12.16 -8.08
N ILE A 15 9.65 12.02 -7.50
CA ILE A 15 8.45 12.76 -7.88
C ILE A 15 7.94 13.69 -6.77
N ILE A 16 8.75 13.97 -5.75
CA ILE A 16 8.31 14.72 -4.55
C ILE A 16 7.88 16.15 -4.87
N ASP A 17 8.51 16.77 -5.85
CA ASP A 17 8.21 18.13 -6.30
C ASP A 17 6.98 18.17 -7.24
N TYR A 18 6.34 17.02 -7.51
CA TYR A 18 5.18 16.84 -8.38
C TYR A 18 4.02 16.19 -7.61
N PRO A 19 3.37 16.92 -6.68
CA PRO A 19 2.33 16.37 -5.80
C PRO A 19 1.11 15.80 -6.55
N GLU A 20 0.82 16.30 -7.75
CA GLU A 20 -0.22 15.77 -8.63
C GLU A 20 0.07 14.34 -9.09
N ILE A 21 1.33 13.97 -9.29
CA ILE A 21 1.72 12.61 -9.67
C ILE A 21 1.52 11.66 -8.49
N ILE A 22 1.88 12.09 -7.28
CA ILE A 22 1.64 11.30 -6.06
C ILE A 22 0.13 11.10 -5.85
N THR A 23 -0.66 12.16 -6.02
CA THR A 23 -2.12 12.10 -5.90
C THR A 23 -2.74 11.15 -6.93
N ALA A 24 -2.28 11.21 -8.18
CA ALA A 24 -2.73 10.29 -9.23
C ALA A 24 -2.36 8.84 -8.90
N LEU A 25 -1.15 8.60 -8.41
CA LEU A 25 -0.71 7.28 -7.99
C LEU A 25 -1.54 6.74 -6.82
N GLU A 26 -1.86 7.57 -5.83
CA GLU A 26 -2.74 7.20 -4.72
C GLU A 26 -4.16 6.88 -5.20
N SER A 27 -4.68 7.65 -6.17
CA SER A 27 -6.00 7.40 -6.77
C SER A 27 -6.06 6.06 -7.49
N GLU A 28 -5.00 5.69 -8.23
CA GLU A 28 -4.90 4.40 -8.93
C GLU A 28 -4.73 3.21 -7.96
N LEU A 29 -4.18 3.47 -6.78
CA LEU A 29 -4.00 2.48 -5.72
C LEU A 29 -5.13 2.48 -4.68
N ALA A 30 -6.11 3.39 -4.81
CA ALA A 30 -7.15 3.57 -3.82
C ALA A 30 -7.92 2.27 -3.61
N HIS A 31 -8.00 1.83 -2.36
CA HIS A 31 -8.67 0.58 -1.99
C HIS A 31 -8.09 -0.67 -2.69
N TYR A 32 -6.82 -0.65 -3.11
CA TYR A 32 -6.17 -1.83 -3.67
C TYR A 32 -5.98 -2.88 -2.56
N LEU A 33 -6.53 -4.07 -2.75
CA LEU A 33 -6.38 -5.20 -1.81
C LEU A 33 -4.96 -5.75 -1.89
N VAL A 34 -4.23 -5.59 -0.78
CA VAL A 34 -2.82 -5.96 -0.67
C VAL A 34 -2.66 -7.37 -0.11
N ALA A 35 -3.53 -7.78 0.82
CA ALA A 35 -3.46 -9.12 1.38
C ALA A 35 -4.80 -9.54 2.01
N GLU A 36 -4.98 -10.85 2.06
CA GLU A 36 -6.02 -11.54 2.81
C GLU A 36 -5.33 -12.44 3.84
N GLU A 37 -5.69 -12.30 5.12
CA GLU A 37 -5.09 -13.07 6.21
C GLU A 37 -6.19 -13.74 7.03
N MET A 38 -6.12 -15.06 7.19
CA MET A 38 -6.91 -15.74 8.20
C MET A 38 -6.26 -15.49 9.57
N ILE A 39 -7.02 -14.94 10.51
CA ILE A 39 -6.57 -14.70 11.88
C ILE A 39 -7.15 -15.81 12.75
N GLU A 40 -6.29 -16.71 13.19
CA GLU A 40 -6.61 -17.79 14.11
C GLU A 40 -6.16 -17.40 15.53
N PHE A 41 -6.92 -17.81 16.54
CA PHE A 41 -6.58 -17.62 17.95
C PHE A 41 -6.47 -18.97 18.63
N ASP A 42 -5.50 -19.10 19.53
CA ASP A 42 -5.33 -20.32 20.33
C ASP A 42 -6.41 -20.49 21.43
N MET A 43 -7.30 -19.50 21.58
CA MET A 43 -8.40 -19.51 22.55
C MET A 43 -9.68 -20.05 21.90
N LEU A 44 -10.22 -21.13 22.48
CA LEU A 44 -11.42 -21.86 22.01
C LEU A 44 -12.68 -20.98 21.80
N GLU A 45 -12.75 -19.81 22.45
CA GLU A 45 -13.92 -18.93 22.43
C GLU A 45 -13.91 -17.90 21.30
N ILE A 46 -12.77 -17.69 20.63
CA ILE A 46 -12.67 -16.73 19.53
C ILE A 46 -12.69 -17.50 18.21
N GLN A 47 -13.73 -17.29 17.42
CA GLN A 47 -13.81 -17.86 16.08
C GLN A 47 -12.73 -17.24 15.18
N PRO A 48 -12.02 -18.03 14.37
CA PRO A 48 -11.16 -17.50 13.33
C PRO A 48 -11.92 -16.55 12.42
N PHE A 49 -11.27 -15.50 11.96
CA PHE A 49 -11.88 -14.54 11.06
C PHE A 49 -10.96 -14.12 9.93
N GLN A 50 -11.57 -13.67 8.84
CA GLN A 50 -10.85 -13.19 7.66
C GLN A 50 -10.56 -11.70 7.80
N ARG A 51 -9.29 -11.33 7.66
CA ARG A 51 -8.83 -9.95 7.60
C ARG A 51 -8.45 -9.59 6.17
N TYR A 52 -8.94 -8.45 5.72
CA TYR A 52 -8.59 -7.88 4.41
C TYR A 52 -7.78 -6.61 4.61
N ILE A 53 -6.66 -6.48 3.89
CA ILE A 53 -5.69 -5.40 4.06
C ILE A 53 -5.60 -4.64 2.77
N HIS A 54 -5.88 -3.35 2.82
CA HIS A 54 -5.95 -2.49 1.64
C HIS A 54 -4.95 -1.34 1.74
N PHE A 55 -4.46 -0.90 0.59
CA PHE A 55 -3.71 0.34 0.49
C PHE A 55 -4.61 1.52 0.83
N TYR A 56 -4.07 2.47 1.59
CA TYR A 56 -4.75 3.72 1.92
C TYR A 56 -4.11 4.91 1.22
N ARG A 57 -2.87 5.22 1.58
CA ARG A 57 -2.14 6.40 1.09
C ARG A 57 -0.65 6.30 1.40
N PHE A 58 0.15 7.15 0.79
CA PHE A 58 1.51 7.43 1.24
C PHE A 58 1.50 8.52 2.32
N SER A 59 2.50 8.48 3.20
CA SER A 59 2.75 9.58 4.13
C SER A 59 4.24 9.83 4.27
N HIS A 60 4.64 11.09 4.28
CA HIS A 60 6.04 11.47 4.38
C HIS A 60 6.40 11.84 5.82
N GLU A 61 7.29 11.07 6.43
CA GLU A 61 7.82 11.33 7.77
C GLU A 61 8.96 12.35 7.70
N LYS A 62 8.67 13.58 8.12
CA LYS A 62 9.62 14.71 8.06
C LYS A 62 10.91 14.49 8.87
N ARG A 63 10.87 13.71 9.95
CA ARG A 63 12.04 13.50 10.84
C ARG A 63 13.09 12.59 10.23
N GLU A 64 12.67 11.56 9.49
CA GLU A 64 13.57 10.58 8.89
C GLU A 64 13.73 10.76 7.37
N GLY A 65 12.94 11.65 6.75
CA GLY A 65 12.91 11.84 5.29
C GLY A 65 12.43 10.60 4.55
N LYS A 66 11.49 9.85 5.17
CA LYS A 66 11.03 8.55 4.66
C LYS A 66 9.56 8.59 4.29
N TRP A 67 9.25 7.95 3.19
CA TRP A 67 7.89 7.62 2.78
C TRP A 67 7.43 6.34 3.45
N ILE A 68 6.19 6.38 3.92
CA ILE A 68 5.50 5.28 4.58
C ILE A 68 4.26 4.95 3.76
N CYS A 69 4.12 3.67 3.38
CA CYS A 69 2.87 3.15 2.85
C CYS A 69 1.91 2.90 4.01
N ARG A 70 0.71 3.46 3.94
CA ARG A 70 -0.34 3.25 4.94
C ARG A 70 -1.38 2.29 4.39
N TYR A 71 -1.90 1.48 5.31
CA TYR A 71 -2.88 0.44 5.03
C TYR A 71 -4.03 0.56 6.02
N TYR A 72 -5.24 0.23 5.57
CA TYR A 72 -6.37 -0.02 6.46
C TYR A 72 -6.78 -1.48 6.36
N PHE A 73 -7.48 -1.98 7.37
CA PHE A 73 -8.03 -3.32 7.31
C PHE A 73 -9.47 -3.36 7.81
N TYR A 74 -10.19 -4.38 7.38
CA TYR A 74 -11.49 -4.70 7.94
C TYR A 74 -11.52 -6.20 8.24
N ASP A 75 -12.12 -6.50 9.38
CA ASP A 75 -12.25 -7.86 9.89
C ASP A 75 -13.70 -8.26 9.59
N TRP A 76 -13.90 -9.34 8.84
CA TRP A 76 -15.25 -9.86 8.61
C TRP A 76 -15.59 -10.84 9.74
N PRO A 77 -16.70 -10.69 10.48
CA PRO A 77 -17.88 -9.86 10.17
C PRO A 77 -17.94 -8.46 10.85
N ASP A 78 -16.98 -8.11 11.70
CA ASP A 78 -17.07 -6.96 12.63
C ASP A 78 -16.89 -5.56 11.99
N GLY A 79 -16.59 -5.48 10.68
CA GLY A 79 -16.62 -4.25 9.89
C GLY A 79 -15.27 -3.53 9.75
N ILE A 80 -15.32 -2.28 9.25
CA ILE A 80 -14.13 -1.50 8.89
C ILE A 80 -13.45 -0.94 10.14
N SER A 81 -12.24 -1.42 10.43
CA SER A 81 -11.39 -0.89 11.50
C SER A 81 -10.24 -0.09 10.89
N PHE A 82 -10.36 1.23 10.90
CA PHE A 82 -9.23 2.11 10.59
C PHE A 82 -8.25 2.09 11.77
N LYS A 83 -7.44 1.06 11.86
CA LYS A 83 -6.26 1.14 12.70
C LYS A 83 -5.14 1.72 11.86
N ASP A 84 -4.77 2.95 12.20
CA ASP A 84 -3.50 3.58 11.84
C ASP A 84 -2.37 2.87 12.60
N GLN A 85 -2.35 1.54 12.52
CA GLN A 85 -1.29 0.71 13.07
C GLN A 85 -0.14 0.80 12.08
N PHE A 86 1.02 1.18 12.61
CA PHE A 86 2.31 1.04 11.92
C PHE A 86 2.60 -0.45 11.73
N LEU A 87 1.88 -1.10 10.84
CA LEU A 87 2.24 -2.41 10.32
C LEU A 87 3.39 -2.17 9.36
N GLN A 88 4.62 -2.07 9.89
CA GLN A 88 5.84 -2.24 9.09
C GLN A 88 5.95 -3.71 8.66
N LYS A 89 4.96 -4.19 7.92
CA LYS A 89 4.97 -5.53 7.33
C LYS A 89 5.57 -5.38 5.94
N ALA A 90 6.89 -5.53 5.90
CA ALA A 90 7.72 -5.57 4.69
C ALA A 90 7.10 -6.34 3.51
N LYS A 91 6.26 -7.35 3.78
CA LYS A 91 5.57 -8.14 2.76
C LYS A 91 4.54 -7.37 1.92
N TYR A 92 3.88 -6.34 2.47
CA TYR A 92 2.89 -5.54 1.74
C TYR A 92 3.56 -4.55 0.79
N ASP A 93 4.69 -3.98 1.20
CA ASP A 93 5.47 -3.05 0.36
C ASP A 93 5.93 -3.69 -0.94
N LYS A 94 6.16 -5.01 -0.97
CA LYS A 94 6.44 -5.73 -2.22
C LYS A 94 5.27 -5.62 -3.21
N ILE A 95 4.05 -5.89 -2.74
CA ILE A 95 2.85 -5.91 -3.57
C ILE A 95 2.52 -4.50 -4.07
N ILE A 96 2.66 -3.49 -3.22
CA ILE A 96 2.50 -2.09 -3.61
C ILE A 96 3.56 -1.70 -4.65
N PHE A 97 4.82 -2.08 -4.44
CA PHE A 97 5.88 -1.79 -5.41
C PHE A 97 5.59 -2.41 -6.78
N GLU A 98 5.20 -3.69 -6.82
CA GLU A 98 4.84 -4.38 -8.06
C GLU A 98 3.64 -3.69 -8.76
N GLN A 99 2.66 -3.23 -7.99
CA GLN A 99 1.51 -2.52 -8.54
C GLN A 99 1.89 -1.13 -9.09
N ILE A 100 2.78 -0.38 -8.43
CA ILE A 100 3.34 0.88 -8.95
C ILE A 100 4.03 0.63 -10.30
N GLN A 101 4.84 -0.43 -10.41
CA GLN A 101 5.50 -0.79 -11.67
C GLN A 101 4.51 -1.12 -12.78
N LYS A 102 3.42 -1.83 -12.46
CA LYS A 102 2.35 -2.16 -13.41
C LYS A 102 1.64 -0.92 -13.93
N ILE A 103 1.32 0.03 -13.06
CA ILE A 103 0.70 1.32 -13.43
C ILE A 103 1.63 2.08 -14.39
N ALA A 104 2.90 2.26 -14.02
CA ALA A 104 3.88 2.96 -14.85
C ALA A 104 4.09 2.33 -16.23
N LYS A 105 4.13 0.99 -16.29
CA LYS A 105 4.24 0.25 -17.56
C LYS A 105 3.00 0.45 -18.44
N THR A 106 1.81 0.43 -17.84
CA THR A 106 0.54 0.62 -18.56
C THR A 106 0.46 2.02 -19.18
N GLN A 107 0.80 3.06 -18.40
CA GLN A 107 0.80 4.44 -18.87
C GLN A 107 1.82 4.65 -19.99
N THR A 108 3.05 4.15 -19.84
CA THR A 108 4.07 4.19 -20.90
C THR A 108 3.59 3.52 -22.18
N THR A 109 2.93 2.36 -22.08
CA THR A 109 2.40 1.62 -23.25
C THR A 109 1.32 2.44 -23.96
N MET A 110 0.41 3.05 -23.21
CA MET A 110 -0.66 3.88 -23.77
C MET A 110 -0.13 5.13 -24.48
N LEU A 111 0.95 5.74 -23.96
CA LEU A 111 1.59 6.88 -24.63
C LEU A 111 2.17 6.48 -25.99
N LEU A 112 2.84 5.32 -26.08
CA LEU A 112 3.43 4.83 -27.34
C LEU A 112 2.39 4.48 -28.41
N ILE A 113 1.22 3.98 -28.02
CA ILE A 113 0.14 3.64 -28.97
C ILE A 113 -0.50 4.90 -29.57
N ASN A 114 -0.55 6.00 -28.81
CA ASN A 114 -1.21 7.24 -29.20
C ASN A 114 -0.24 8.31 -29.76
N SER A 115 1.02 7.96 -29.96
CA SER A 115 2.06 8.82 -30.59
C SER A 115 2.22 8.46 -32.06
#